data_AF-A0A921SZY4-F1
#
_entry.id   AF-A0A921SZY4-F1
#
_cell.length_a   1.000
_cell.length_b   1.000
_cell.length_c   1.000
_cell.angle_alpha   90.00
_cell.angle_beta   90.00
_cell.angle_gamma   90.00
#
_symmetry.space_group_name_H-M   'P 1'
#
loop_
_entity.id
_entity.type
_entity.pdbx_description
1 polymer ?
#
loop_
_entity_poly.entity_id
_entity_poly.type
_entity_poly.pdbx_seq_one_letter_code
_entity_poly.pdbx_strand_id
1 'polypeptide(L)'
;MNSTLALIINIPTLFLIYILTYFTQALSGKRQFYGISLNSDYFNKYEFKNLDKKYKLFTTIGFIISLILELISIYIFKAYVTSSVLPMLSFCLYNFFVYINIHNKVKALKSKLSINLYDLDLEKTKVILDTDFIQEKNRIVKKYSLIFTIPLIISTLVGIYVLANYNSIPDTIPTHWGPNGNADAFSDKSFIKILAIIGMMIGLGVAIYISSISSLKTRAKLSIDSIDNSKK
;
A
#
# COMPACT_ATOMS: atom_id res chain seq x y z
N MET A 1 18.02 -0.03 21.44
CA MET A 1 16.56 -0.09 21.66
C MET A 1 16.31 -1.02 22.84
N ASN A 2 15.47 -0.63 23.81
CA ASN A 2 15.06 -1.51 24.92
C ASN A 2 13.66 -2.08 24.64
N SER A 3 13.23 -3.06 25.44
CA SER A 3 11.92 -3.72 25.24
C SER A 3 10.75 -2.74 25.31
N THR A 4 10.81 -1.75 26.20
CA THR A 4 9.77 -0.71 26.35
C THR A 4 9.61 0.12 25.07
N LEU A 5 10.71 0.60 24.51
CA LEU A 5 10.70 1.38 23.28
C LEU A 5 10.21 0.55 22.10
N ALA A 6 10.62 -0.73 22.02
CA ALA A 6 10.15 -1.64 20.98
C ALA A 6 8.62 -1.84 21.03
N LEU A 7 8.03 -2.02 22.22
CA LEU A 7 6.57 -2.18 22.36
C LEU A 7 5.79 -0.93 21.97
N ILE A 8 6.28 0.24 22.41
CA ILE A 8 5.64 1.54 22.12
C ILE A 8 5.59 1.79 20.61
N ILE A 9 6.58 1.34 19.86
CA ILE A 9 6.63 1.50 18.40
C ILE A 9 5.80 0.41 17.71
N ASN A 10 6.02 -0.86 18.07
CA ASN A 10 5.56 -1.98 17.26
C ASN A 10 4.07 -2.30 17.47
N ILE A 11 3.59 -2.31 18.72
CA ILE A 11 2.19 -2.68 19.02
C ILE A 11 1.21 -1.70 18.37
N PRO A 12 1.36 -0.35 18.51
CA PRO A 12 0.46 0.58 17.84
C PRO A 12 0.50 0.45 16.32
N THR A 13 1.67 0.17 15.75
CA THR A 13 1.83 -0.03 14.31
C THR A 13 1.10 -1.28 13.83
N LEU A 14 1.29 -2.43 14.49
CA LEU A 14 0.57 -3.67 14.16
C LEU A 14 -0.95 -3.49 14.35
N PHE A 15 -1.36 -2.81 15.42
CA PHE A 15 -2.76 -2.51 15.69
C PHE A 15 -3.39 -1.61 14.62
N LEU A 16 -2.66 -0.60 14.13
CA LEU A 16 -3.11 0.24 13.03
C LEU A 16 -3.33 -0.58 11.75
N ILE A 17 -2.39 -1.47 11.41
CA ILE A 17 -2.53 -2.38 10.26
C ILE A 17 -3.74 -3.30 10.45
N TYR A 18 -3.95 -3.83 11.66
CA TYR A 18 -5.12 -4.62 12.00
C TYR A 18 -6.44 -3.84 11.80
N ILE A 19 -6.53 -2.60 12.27
CA ILE A 19 -7.72 -1.77 12.05
C ILE A 19 -7.99 -1.58 10.56
N LEU A 20 -6.96 -1.19 9.79
CA LEU A 20 -7.11 -0.95 8.35
C LEU A 20 -7.58 -2.21 7.61
N THR A 21 -7.00 -3.37 7.94
CA THR A 21 -7.40 -4.67 7.36
C THR A 21 -8.78 -5.11 7.82
N TYR A 22 -9.12 -4.98 9.10
CA TYR A 22 -10.44 -5.33 9.65
C TYR A 22 -11.59 -4.56 8.98
N PHE A 23 -11.36 -3.28 8.66
CA PHE A 23 -12.33 -2.42 7.98
C PHE A 23 -12.21 -2.41 6.46
N THR A 24 -11.49 -3.37 5.85
CA THR A 24 -11.30 -3.45 4.37
C THR A 24 -12.62 -3.30 3.59
N GLN A 25 -13.70 -3.95 4.03
CA GLN A 25 -15.00 -3.83 3.34
C GLN A 25 -15.64 -2.45 3.52
N ALA A 26 -15.50 -1.81 4.68
CA ALA A 26 -16.04 -0.47 4.92
C ALA A 26 -15.26 0.61 4.17
N LEU A 27 -13.96 0.38 3.96
CA LEU A 27 -13.07 1.23 3.15
C LEU A 27 -13.19 0.97 1.65
N SER A 28 -13.85 -0.12 1.24
CA SER A 28 -14.11 -0.43 -0.16
C SER A 28 -15.18 0.50 -0.75
N GLY A 29 -15.17 0.67 -2.08
CA GLY A 29 -16.15 1.52 -2.76
C GLY A 29 -17.59 1.07 -2.51
N LYS A 30 -18.55 2.02 -2.53
CA LYS A 30 -19.99 1.79 -2.23
C LYS A 30 -20.64 0.62 -2.98
N ARG A 31 -20.09 0.21 -4.13
CA ARG A 31 -20.59 -0.87 -5.00
C ARG A 31 -19.61 -2.04 -5.11
N GLN A 32 -18.68 -2.17 -4.18
CA GLN A 32 -17.66 -3.21 -4.15
C GLN A 32 -17.77 -4.01 -2.85
N PHE A 33 -17.93 -5.32 -2.97
CA PHE A 33 -17.89 -6.24 -1.84
C PHE A 33 -16.66 -7.14 -1.99
N TYR A 34 -15.64 -6.95 -1.14
CA TYR A 34 -14.34 -7.64 -1.23
C TYR A 34 -13.78 -7.71 -2.66
N GLY A 35 -13.84 -6.58 -3.37
CA GLY A 35 -13.33 -6.45 -4.74
C GLY A 35 -14.27 -6.95 -5.86
N ILE A 36 -15.46 -7.45 -5.51
CA ILE A 36 -16.49 -7.83 -6.49
C ILE A 36 -17.53 -6.72 -6.62
N SER A 37 -17.76 -6.26 -7.85
CA SER A 37 -18.76 -5.23 -8.13
C SER A 37 -20.17 -5.80 -8.09
N LEU A 38 -21.05 -5.29 -7.23
CA LEU A 38 -22.46 -5.67 -7.15
C LEU A 38 -23.31 -4.56 -6.50
N ASN A 39 -24.62 -4.62 -6.67
CA ASN A 39 -25.54 -3.64 -6.10
C ASN A 39 -25.46 -3.65 -4.54
N SER A 40 -25.29 -2.47 -3.93
CA SER A 40 -25.13 -2.28 -2.49
C SER A 40 -26.30 -2.80 -1.65
N ASP A 41 -27.49 -2.89 -2.25
CA ASP A 41 -28.71 -3.35 -1.58
C ASP A 41 -28.57 -4.80 -1.05
N TYR A 42 -27.66 -5.57 -1.65
CA TYR A 42 -27.38 -6.95 -1.28
C TYR A 42 -26.36 -7.12 -0.15
N PHE A 43 -25.64 -6.06 0.27
CA PHE A 43 -24.56 -6.18 1.26
C PHE A 43 -25.09 -6.59 2.64
N ASN A 44 -26.33 -6.20 2.95
CA ASN A 44 -27.00 -6.51 4.21
C ASN A 44 -27.67 -7.88 4.22
N LYS A 45 -27.72 -8.59 3.09
CA LYS A 45 -28.25 -9.96 3.05
C LYS A 45 -27.36 -10.90 3.86
N TYR A 46 -27.98 -11.91 4.45
CA TYR A 46 -27.34 -12.81 5.41
C TYR A 46 -26.09 -13.47 4.81
N GLU A 47 -26.15 -13.90 3.55
CA GLU A 47 -25.08 -14.60 2.85
C GLU A 47 -23.81 -13.75 2.73
N PHE A 48 -23.94 -12.48 2.32
CA PHE A 48 -22.81 -11.55 2.21
C PHE A 48 -22.29 -11.13 3.59
N LYS A 49 -23.20 -10.82 4.53
CA LYS A 49 -22.83 -10.46 5.91
C LYS A 49 -22.07 -11.59 6.62
N ASN A 50 -22.41 -12.84 6.34
CA ASN A 50 -21.71 -14.00 6.88
C ASN A 50 -20.27 -14.10 6.34
N LEU A 51 -20.04 -13.76 5.07
CA LEU A 51 -18.69 -13.70 4.50
C LEU A 51 -17.85 -12.58 5.13
N ASP A 52 -18.43 -11.40 5.36
CA ASP A 52 -17.75 -10.30 6.08
C ASP A 52 -17.36 -10.69 7.52
N LYS A 53 -18.28 -11.33 8.25
CA LYS A 53 -18.00 -11.86 9.59
C LYS A 53 -16.85 -12.87 9.58
N LYS A 54 -16.82 -13.78 8.61
CA LYS A 54 -15.75 -14.78 8.46
C LYS A 54 -14.40 -14.11 8.16
N TYR A 55 -14.39 -13.12 7.28
CA TYR A 55 -13.18 -12.35 6.99
C TYR A 55 -12.63 -11.69 8.27
N LYS A 56 -13.49 -10.98 9.00
CA LYS A 56 -13.13 -10.31 10.26
C LYS A 56 -12.60 -11.29 11.29
N LEU A 57 -13.26 -12.44 11.46
CA LEU A 57 -12.80 -13.50 12.36
C LEU A 57 -11.39 -13.99 12.00
N PHE A 58 -11.14 -14.33 10.73
CA PHE A 58 -9.80 -14.77 10.31
C PHE A 58 -8.75 -13.67 10.46
N THR A 59 -9.09 -12.43 10.13
CA THR A 59 -8.21 -11.27 10.32
C THR A 59 -7.82 -11.09 11.81
N THR A 60 -8.79 -11.22 12.73
CA THR A 60 -8.54 -11.16 14.18
C THR A 60 -7.66 -12.32 14.65
N ILE A 61 -7.86 -13.54 14.15
CA ILE A 61 -7.00 -14.69 14.47
C ILE A 61 -5.56 -14.42 14.01
N GLY A 62 -5.38 -13.94 12.78
CA GLY A 62 -4.07 -13.57 12.25
C GLY A 62 -3.37 -12.49 13.08
N PHE A 63 -4.13 -11.51 13.58
CA PHE A 63 -3.62 -10.43 14.44
C PHE A 63 -3.13 -10.97 15.77
N ILE A 64 -3.91 -11.84 16.43
CA ILE A 64 -3.51 -12.46 17.71
C ILE A 64 -2.23 -13.29 17.53
N ILE A 65 -2.13 -14.10 16.48
CA ILE A 65 -0.92 -14.89 16.18
C ILE A 65 0.29 -13.97 15.97
N SER A 66 0.12 -12.88 15.22
CA SER A 66 1.20 -11.94 14.93
C SER A 66 1.64 -11.18 16.17
N LEU A 67 0.69 -10.80 17.04
CA LEU A 67 0.98 -10.17 18.33
C LEU A 67 1.77 -11.11 19.25
N ILE A 68 1.42 -12.40 19.31
CA ILE A 68 2.17 -13.39 20.08
C ILE A 68 3.59 -13.54 19.53
N LEU A 69 3.75 -13.64 18.21
CA LEU A 69 5.07 -13.74 17.56
C LEU A 69 5.94 -12.52 17.86
N GLU A 70 5.35 -11.32 17.87
CA GLU A 70 6.02 -10.08 18.25
C GLU A 70 6.50 -10.11 19.70
N LEU A 71 5.63 -10.49 20.64
CA LEU A 71 5.98 -10.57 22.07
C LEU A 71 7.09 -11.59 22.33
N ILE A 72 7.04 -12.76 21.70
CA ILE A 72 8.10 -13.78 21.74
C ILE A 72 9.42 -13.18 21.23
N SER A 73 9.39 -12.48 20.08
CA SER A 73 10.57 -11.87 19.48
C SER A 73 11.23 -10.82 20.39
N ILE A 74 10.43 -10.02 21.11
CA ILE A 74 10.93 -8.98 22.02
C ILE A 74 11.48 -9.59 23.31
N TYR A 75 10.72 -10.45 23.97
CA TYR A 75 11.03 -10.88 25.34
C TYR A 75 11.96 -12.09 25.41
N ILE A 76 11.83 -13.04 24.47
CA ILE A 76 12.64 -14.26 24.48
C ILE A 76 13.92 -14.03 23.69
N PHE A 77 13.80 -13.59 22.44
CA PHE A 77 14.95 -13.45 21.55
C PHE A 77 15.69 -12.12 21.67
N LYS A 78 15.11 -11.12 22.37
CA LYS A 78 15.63 -9.75 22.48
C LYS A 78 15.96 -9.12 21.11
N ALA A 79 15.22 -9.54 20.08
CA ALA A 79 15.52 -9.23 18.68
C ALA A 79 14.64 -8.06 18.22
N TYR A 80 14.94 -6.85 18.72
CA TYR A 80 14.06 -5.68 18.65
C TYR A 80 13.75 -5.15 17.25
N VAL A 81 14.68 -5.33 16.30
CA VAL A 81 14.48 -4.89 14.90
C VAL A 81 13.67 -5.93 14.13
N THR A 82 13.95 -7.22 14.33
CA THR A 82 13.22 -8.30 13.67
C THR A 82 11.81 -8.49 14.24
N SER A 83 11.58 -8.08 15.50
CA SER A 83 10.27 -8.16 16.15
C SER A 83 9.23 -7.20 15.55
N SER A 84 9.63 -6.19 14.78
CA SER A 84 8.69 -5.37 14.02
C SER A 84 8.43 -5.97 12.63
N VAL A 85 9.50 -6.27 11.90
CA VAL A 85 9.42 -6.65 10.48
C VAL A 85 8.74 -8.01 10.29
N LEU A 86 9.17 -9.04 11.03
CA LEU A 86 8.72 -10.40 10.76
C LEU A 86 7.23 -10.61 11.09
N PRO A 87 6.71 -10.18 12.26
CA PRO A 87 5.29 -10.32 12.57
C PRO A 87 4.39 -9.50 11.65
N MET A 88 4.77 -8.26 11.33
CA MET A 88 3.98 -7.43 10.42
C MET A 88 3.94 -8.00 9.00
N LEU A 89 5.08 -8.46 8.47
CA LEU A 89 5.13 -9.08 7.15
C LEU A 89 4.30 -10.36 7.11
N SER A 90 4.40 -11.19 8.17
CA SER A 90 3.64 -12.43 8.31
C SER A 90 2.13 -12.15 8.39
N PHE A 91 1.72 -11.13 9.14
CA PHE A 91 0.33 -10.67 9.22
C PHE A 91 -0.19 -10.22 7.85
N CYS A 92 0.58 -9.41 7.12
CA CYS A 92 0.20 -8.94 5.78
C CYS A 92 0.05 -10.10 4.79
N LEU A 93 1.00 -11.04 4.76
CA LEU A 93 0.94 -12.23 3.90
C LEU A 93 -0.26 -13.12 4.26
N TYR A 94 -0.50 -13.36 5.54
CA TYR A 94 -1.66 -14.11 5.99
C TYR A 94 -2.97 -13.46 5.52
N ASN A 95 -3.12 -12.14 5.71
CA ASN A 95 -4.31 -11.41 5.29
C ASN A 95 -4.52 -11.40 3.78
N PHE A 96 -3.44 -11.43 2.99
CA PHE A 96 -3.53 -11.59 1.54
C PHE A 96 -4.24 -12.90 1.17
N PHE A 97 -3.87 -14.02 1.80
CA PHE A 97 -4.54 -15.30 1.56
C PHE A 97 -5.98 -15.33 2.08
N VAL A 98 -6.24 -14.74 3.25
CA VAL A 98 -7.61 -14.59 3.78
C VAL A 98 -8.48 -13.79 2.82
N TYR A 99 -7.95 -12.70 2.27
CA TYR A 99 -8.65 -11.86 1.30
C TYR A 99 -8.97 -12.64 0.02
N ILE A 100 -8.00 -13.34 -0.57
CA ILE A 100 -8.23 -14.15 -1.78
C ILE A 100 -9.32 -15.19 -1.55
N ASN A 101 -9.29 -15.89 -0.41
CA ASN A 101 -10.30 -16.89 -0.06
C ASN A 101 -11.71 -16.27 0.01
N ILE A 102 -11.86 -15.11 0.67
CA ILE A 102 -13.15 -14.42 0.79
C ILE A 102 -13.59 -13.85 -0.56
N HIS A 103 -12.70 -13.23 -1.32
CA HIS A 103 -12.95 -12.75 -2.67
C HIS A 103 -13.53 -13.86 -3.57
N ASN A 104 -12.89 -15.03 -3.58
CA ASN A 104 -13.35 -16.18 -4.37
C ASN A 104 -14.73 -16.69 -3.91
N LYS A 105 -15.01 -16.68 -2.60
CA LYS A 105 -16.35 -17.04 -2.07
C LYS A 105 -17.42 -16.03 -2.43
N VAL A 106 -17.11 -14.73 -2.38
CA VAL A 106 -18.02 -13.66 -2.83
C VAL A 106 -18.30 -13.81 -4.33
N LYS A 107 -17.26 -14.07 -5.13
CA LYS A 107 -17.39 -14.31 -6.58
C LYS A 107 -18.30 -15.49 -6.89
N ALA A 108 -18.11 -16.62 -6.19
CA ALA A 108 -18.95 -17.80 -6.35
C ALA A 108 -20.41 -17.55 -5.91
N LEU A 109 -20.60 -16.86 -4.77
CA LEU A 109 -21.92 -16.49 -4.28
C LEU A 109 -22.66 -15.58 -5.27
N LYS A 110 -21.96 -14.57 -5.81
CA LYS A 110 -22.51 -13.68 -6.83
C LYS A 110 -22.97 -14.48 -8.05
N SER A 111 -22.12 -15.36 -8.58
CA SER A 111 -22.46 -16.19 -9.75
C SER A 111 -23.65 -17.11 -9.51
N LYS A 112 -23.85 -17.61 -8.29
CA LYS A 112 -25.00 -18.44 -7.93
C LYS A 112 -26.29 -17.62 -7.88
N LEU A 113 -26.22 -16.41 -7.33
CA LEU A 113 -27.38 -15.54 -7.15
C LEU A 113 -27.79 -14.83 -8.45
N SER A 114 -26.84 -14.53 -9.34
CA SER A 114 -27.12 -13.84 -10.62
C SER A 114 -28.01 -14.64 -11.57
N ILE A 115 -28.19 -15.95 -11.34
CA ILE A 115 -29.12 -16.79 -12.11
C ILE A 115 -30.59 -16.39 -11.82
N ASN A 116 -30.88 -15.97 -10.58
CA ASN A 116 -32.23 -15.68 -10.13
C ASN A 116 -32.50 -14.18 -9.93
N LEU A 117 -31.45 -13.38 -9.74
CA LEU A 117 -31.53 -11.95 -9.42
C LEU A 117 -30.84 -11.13 -10.52
N TYR A 118 -31.66 -10.50 -11.37
CA TYR A 118 -31.20 -9.74 -12.54
C TYR A 118 -30.59 -8.37 -12.18
N ASP A 119 -30.95 -7.81 -11.03
CA ASP A 119 -30.50 -6.51 -10.50
C ASP A 119 -29.26 -6.61 -9.59
N LEU A 120 -28.69 -7.83 -9.45
CA LEU A 120 -27.47 -8.07 -8.69
C LEU A 120 -26.25 -7.42 -9.36
N ASP A 121 -26.25 -7.40 -10.69
CA ASP A 121 -25.23 -6.75 -11.50
C ASP A 121 -25.46 -5.24 -11.59
N LEU A 122 -24.36 -4.50 -11.65
CA LEU A 122 -24.45 -3.06 -11.85
C LEU A 122 -24.87 -2.79 -13.30
N GLU A 123 -25.88 -1.94 -13.48
CA GLU A 123 -26.20 -1.42 -14.80
C GLU A 123 -24.96 -0.79 -15.45
N LYS A 124 -24.69 -1.22 -16.68
CA LYS A 124 -23.59 -0.68 -17.48
C LYS A 124 -23.89 0.79 -17.74
N THR A 125 -23.18 1.66 -17.06
CA THR A 125 -23.31 3.10 -17.24
C THR A 125 -22.82 3.46 -18.63
N LYS A 126 -23.60 4.22 -19.42
CA LYS A 126 -23.15 4.77 -20.70
C LYS A 126 -21.96 5.70 -20.41
N VAL A 127 -20.79 5.36 -20.95
CA VAL A 127 -19.56 6.16 -20.79
C VAL A 127 -19.44 7.06 -22.02
N ILE A 128 -19.52 8.36 -21.82
CA ILE A 128 -19.16 9.35 -22.83
C ILE A 128 -17.67 9.59 -22.72
N LEU A 129 -16.97 9.52 -23.86
CA LEU A 129 -15.52 9.64 -23.92
C LEU A 129 -15.18 10.96 -24.62
N ASP A 130 -14.69 11.94 -23.86
CA ASP A 130 -14.16 13.18 -24.44
C ASP A 130 -12.70 12.97 -24.83
N THR A 131 -12.45 12.90 -26.13
CA THR A 131 -11.12 12.65 -26.70
C THR A 131 -10.14 13.80 -26.46
N ASP A 132 -10.63 15.04 -26.45
CA ASP A 132 -9.81 16.24 -26.33
C ASP A 132 -9.30 16.38 -24.90
N PHE A 133 -10.18 16.17 -23.92
CA PHE A 133 -9.81 16.11 -22.51
C PHE A 133 -8.79 14.99 -22.23
N ILE A 134 -8.97 13.82 -22.84
CA ILE A 134 -7.99 12.72 -22.71
C ILE A 134 -6.64 13.11 -23.32
N GLN A 135 -6.65 13.78 -24.47
CA GLN A 135 -5.41 14.20 -25.13
C GLN A 135 -4.66 15.26 -24.31
N GLU A 136 -5.36 16.24 -23.75
CA GLU A 136 -4.79 17.24 -22.86
C GLU A 136 -4.17 16.59 -21.61
N LYS A 137 -4.92 15.70 -20.94
CA LYS A 137 -4.41 14.94 -19.80
C LYS A 137 -3.15 14.14 -20.17
N ASN A 138 -3.13 13.50 -21.33
CA ASN A 138 -1.97 12.74 -21.79
C ASN A 138 -0.75 13.64 -22.01
N ARG A 139 -0.93 14.87 -22.51
CA ARG A 139 0.16 15.86 -22.63
C ARG A 139 0.71 16.25 -21.26
N ILE A 140 -0.17 16.50 -20.28
CA ILE A 140 0.21 16.80 -18.90
C ILE A 140 0.99 15.62 -18.30
N VAL A 141 0.44 14.40 -18.37
CA VAL A 141 1.10 13.18 -17.86
C VAL A 141 2.48 13.00 -18.48
N LYS A 142 2.62 13.20 -19.80
CA LYS A 142 3.92 13.10 -20.49
C LYS A 142 4.91 14.15 -19.99
N LYS A 143 4.48 15.40 -19.82
CA LYS A 143 5.31 16.50 -19.31
C LYS A 143 5.81 16.19 -17.89
N TYR A 144 4.91 15.84 -16.98
CA TYR A 144 5.28 15.53 -15.60
C TYR A 144 6.07 14.25 -15.47
N SER A 145 5.80 13.24 -16.28
CA SER A 145 6.62 12.01 -16.34
C SER A 145 8.07 12.37 -16.62
N LEU A 146 8.32 13.22 -17.63
CA LEU A 146 9.68 13.67 -17.95
C LEU A 146 10.34 14.44 -16.80
N ILE A 147 9.59 15.34 -16.14
CA ILE A 147 10.07 16.10 -14.97
C ILE A 147 10.49 15.16 -13.83
N PHE A 148 9.64 14.18 -13.47
CA PHE A 148 9.94 13.26 -12.37
C PHE A 148 11.02 12.22 -12.71
N THR A 149 11.30 11.98 -13.99
CA THR A 149 12.42 11.12 -14.41
C THR A 149 13.78 11.79 -14.17
N ILE A 150 13.88 13.12 -14.25
CA ILE A 150 15.16 13.84 -14.09
C ILE A 150 15.79 13.57 -12.70
N PRO A 151 15.09 13.79 -11.56
CA PRO A 151 15.64 13.46 -10.24
C PRO A 151 16.03 11.99 -10.11
N LEU A 152 15.27 11.06 -10.71
CA LEU A 152 15.58 9.64 -10.66
C LEU A 152 16.89 9.31 -11.38
N ILE A 153 17.14 9.93 -12.54
CA ILE A 153 18.41 9.81 -13.25
C ILE A 153 19.54 10.39 -12.40
N ILE A 154 19.37 11.58 -11.84
CA ILE A 154 20.38 12.23 -11.00
C ILE A 154 20.72 11.34 -9.79
N SER A 155 19.72 10.87 -9.05
CA SER A 155 19.91 9.96 -7.91
C SER A 155 20.63 8.68 -8.31
N THR A 156 20.33 8.13 -9.49
CA THR A 156 21.00 6.93 -10.01
C THR A 156 22.47 7.22 -10.34
N LEU A 157 22.76 8.33 -11.02
CA LEU A 157 24.13 8.75 -11.34
C LEU A 157 24.95 9.02 -10.09
N VAL A 158 24.36 9.68 -9.08
CA VAL A 158 24.99 9.89 -7.77
C VAL A 158 25.24 8.54 -7.09
N GLY A 159 24.30 7.61 -7.13
CA GLY A 159 24.49 6.25 -6.60
C GLY A 159 25.65 5.52 -7.27
N ILE A 160 25.73 5.56 -8.60
CA ILE A 160 26.85 5.00 -9.37
C ILE A 160 28.17 5.67 -8.96
N TYR A 161 28.20 7.00 -8.85
CA TYR A 161 29.38 7.74 -8.42
C TYR A 161 29.84 7.32 -7.02
N VAL A 162 28.91 7.18 -6.06
CA VAL A 162 29.22 6.72 -4.69
C VAL A 162 29.81 5.32 -4.70
N LEU A 163 29.23 4.39 -5.48
CA LEU A 163 29.75 3.03 -5.59
C LEU A 163 31.14 2.98 -6.26
N ALA A 164 31.34 3.77 -7.31
CA ALA A 164 32.63 3.88 -7.99
C ALA A 164 33.73 4.43 -7.06
N ASN A 165 33.37 5.28 -6.11
CA ASN A 165 34.29 5.88 -5.13
C ASN A 165 34.23 5.20 -3.74
N TYR A 166 33.76 3.95 -3.66
CA TYR A 166 33.58 3.24 -2.39
C TYR A 166 34.82 3.24 -1.48
N ASN A 167 36.00 3.12 -2.08
CA ASN A 167 37.28 3.08 -1.35
C ASN A 167 37.64 4.43 -0.71
N SER A 168 37.14 5.54 -1.26
CA SER A 168 37.39 6.90 -0.74
C SER A 168 36.42 7.31 0.37
N ILE A 169 35.38 6.51 0.62
CA ILE A 169 34.40 6.78 1.70
C ILE A 169 35.06 6.46 3.05
N PRO A 170 34.92 7.32 4.08
CA PRO A 170 35.42 7.04 5.43
C PRO A 170 34.90 5.72 6.01
N ASP A 171 35.63 5.15 6.96
CA ASP A 171 35.23 3.89 7.62
C ASP A 171 33.96 4.02 8.45
N THR A 172 33.57 5.24 8.82
CA THR A 172 32.31 5.54 9.50
C THR A 172 31.45 6.44 8.64
N ILE A 173 30.17 6.07 8.48
CA ILE A 173 29.20 6.82 7.69
C ILE A 173 28.00 7.22 8.53
N PRO A 174 27.40 8.42 8.29
CA PRO A 174 26.14 8.78 8.91
C PRO A 174 25.03 7.87 8.41
N THR A 175 24.17 7.43 9.32
CA THR A 175 23.02 6.55 9.02
C THR A 175 21.68 7.12 9.51
N HIS A 176 21.72 8.16 10.34
CA HIS A 176 20.54 8.88 10.79
C HIS A 176 20.85 10.38 10.89
N TRP A 177 19.83 11.20 10.64
CA TRP A 177 19.90 12.65 10.72
C TRP A 177 18.79 13.14 11.66
N GLY A 178 19.18 13.96 12.63
CA GLY A 178 18.23 14.60 13.53
C GLY A 178 17.41 15.69 12.84
N PRO A 179 16.40 16.26 13.52
CA PRO A 179 15.50 17.29 12.97
C PRO A 179 16.21 18.55 12.45
N ASN A 180 17.39 18.85 12.99
CA ASN A 180 18.20 19.99 12.59
C ASN A 180 19.04 19.72 11.31
N GLY A 181 18.89 18.54 10.70
CA GLY A 181 19.68 18.12 9.54
C GLY A 181 21.10 17.66 9.87
N ASN A 182 21.48 17.62 11.15
CA ASN A 182 22.78 17.11 11.59
C ASN A 182 22.71 15.59 11.77
N ALA A 183 23.78 14.90 11.37
CA ALA A 183 23.92 13.47 11.65
C ALA A 183 24.08 13.25 13.15
N ASP A 184 23.25 12.37 13.72
CA ASP A 184 23.22 12.02 15.15
C ASP A 184 23.40 10.51 15.39
N ALA A 185 23.44 9.69 14.32
CA ALA A 185 23.87 8.30 14.39
C ALA A 185 24.78 7.93 13.21
N PHE A 186 25.79 7.12 13.52
CA PHE A 186 26.83 6.68 12.61
C PHE A 186 27.01 5.17 12.70
N SER A 187 27.54 4.57 11.64
CA SER A 187 27.88 3.15 11.65
C SER A 187 29.06 2.85 10.74
N ASP A 188 29.71 1.71 10.96
CA ASP A 188 30.82 1.28 10.13
C ASP A 188 30.39 1.06 8.68
N LYS A 189 31.23 1.49 7.75
CA LYS A 189 31.05 1.32 6.32
C LYS A 189 30.97 -0.17 5.99
N SER A 190 29.93 -0.52 5.24
CA SER A 190 29.89 -1.80 4.54
C SER A 190 29.23 -1.62 3.19
N PHE A 191 29.58 -2.48 2.25
CA PHE A 191 29.00 -2.47 0.91
C PHE A 191 27.47 -2.54 0.96
N ILE A 192 26.91 -3.41 1.81
CA ILE A 192 25.47 -3.59 1.98
C ILE A 192 24.82 -2.31 2.52
N LYS A 193 25.42 -1.62 3.49
CA LYS A 193 24.86 -0.37 4.05
C LYS A 193 24.85 0.76 3.04
N ILE A 194 25.92 0.93 2.28
CA ILE A 194 25.99 1.94 1.21
C ILE A 194 24.95 1.62 0.12
N LEU A 195 24.85 0.35 -0.28
CA LEU A 195 23.84 -0.07 -1.23
C LEU A 195 22.42 0.14 -0.71
N ALA A 196 22.17 -0.05 0.59
CA ALA A 196 20.88 0.20 1.22
C ALA A 196 20.51 1.70 1.21
N ILE A 197 21.47 2.60 1.49
CA ILE A 197 21.24 4.06 1.43
C ILE A 197 20.93 4.51 0.00
N ILE A 198 21.73 4.05 -0.98
CA ILE A 198 21.51 4.35 -2.40
C ILE A 198 20.17 3.77 -2.86
N GLY A 199 19.89 2.52 -2.49
CA GLY A 199 18.63 1.84 -2.81
C GLY A 199 17.42 2.55 -2.21
N MET A 200 17.52 3.06 -0.99
CA MET A 200 16.47 3.88 -0.37
C MET A 200 16.25 5.19 -1.12
N MET A 201 17.31 5.91 -1.49
CA MET A 201 17.21 7.15 -2.26
C MET A 201 16.53 6.93 -3.62
N ILE A 202 16.99 5.93 -4.38
CA ILE A 202 16.39 5.59 -5.69
C ILE A 202 14.96 5.08 -5.51
N GLY A 203 14.73 4.19 -4.53
CA GLY A 203 13.43 3.61 -4.24
C GLY A 203 12.39 4.67 -3.88
N LEU A 204 12.74 5.66 -3.07
CA LEU A 204 11.88 6.81 -2.77
C LEU A 204 11.59 7.63 -4.03
N GLY A 205 12.60 7.88 -4.88
CA GLY A 205 12.40 8.54 -6.17
C GLY A 205 11.41 7.81 -7.08
N VAL A 206 11.52 6.48 -7.17
CA VAL A 206 10.57 5.63 -7.92
C VAL A 206 9.17 5.71 -7.32
N ALA A 207 9.05 5.62 -6.00
CA ALA A 207 7.76 5.68 -5.31
C ALA A 207 7.04 7.03 -5.56
N ILE A 208 7.78 8.14 -5.50
CA ILE A 208 7.26 9.48 -5.81
C ILE A 208 6.82 9.53 -7.28
N TYR A 209 7.68 9.09 -8.21
CA TYR A 209 7.34 9.07 -9.64
C TYR A 209 6.03 8.30 -9.90
N ILE A 210 5.92 7.07 -9.38
CA ILE A 210 4.74 6.23 -9.57
C ILE A 210 3.51 6.92 -8.97
N SER A 211 3.61 7.45 -7.75
CA SER A 211 2.48 8.08 -7.04
C SER A 211 1.97 9.29 -7.80
N SER A 212 2.86 10.20 -8.21
CA SER A 212 2.50 11.41 -8.95
C SER A 212 1.91 11.10 -10.32
N ILE A 213 2.52 10.20 -11.09
CA ILE A 213 2.02 9.85 -12.43
C ILE A 213 0.73 9.05 -12.38
N SER A 214 0.58 8.14 -11.42
CA SER A 214 -0.66 7.37 -11.26
C SER A 214 -1.82 8.27 -10.87
N SER A 215 -1.59 9.26 -10.00
CA SER A 215 -2.57 10.29 -9.65
C SER A 215 -3.04 11.11 -10.85
N LEU A 216 -2.13 11.49 -11.76
CA LEU A 216 -2.51 12.18 -12.99
C LEU A 216 -3.24 11.27 -14.00
N LYS A 217 -2.98 9.96 -13.97
CA LYS A 217 -3.63 8.98 -14.86
C LYS A 217 -5.02 8.56 -14.38
N THR A 218 -5.40 8.88 -13.15
CA THR A 218 -6.69 8.47 -12.58
C THR A 218 -7.86 8.84 -13.50
N ARG A 219 -8.89 8.00 -13.51
CA ARG A 219 -10.07 8.20 -14.37
C ARG A 219 -10.90 9.37 -13.82
N ALA A 220 -10.89 10.50 -14.50
CA ALA A 220 -11.88 11.54 -14.30
C ALA A 220 -13.19 11.11 -14.94
N LYS A 221 -14.30 11.21 -14.20
CA LYS A 221 -15.65 10.98 -14.72
C LYS A 221 -16.26 12.35 -14.99
N LEU A 222 -16.65 12.60 -16.23
CA LEU A 222 -17.41 13.79 -16.60
C LEU A 222 -18.89 13.53 -16.31
N SER A 223 -19.59 14.54 -15.80
CA SER A 223 -21.05 14.46 -15.67
C SER A 223 -21.67 14.43 -17.06
N ILE A 224 -22.63 13.53 -17.26
CA ILE A 224 -23.41 13.46 -18.49
C ILE A 224 -24.27 14.73 -18.64
N ASP A 225 -24.77 15.25 -17.52
CA ASP A 225 -25.72 16.36 -17.50
C ASP A 225 -25.04 17.74 -17.57
N SER A 226 -23.71 17.81 -17.41
CA SER A 226 -22.97 19.08 -17.38
C SER A 226 -21.49 18.91 -17.76
N ILE A 227 -21.25 18.44 -18.98
CA ILE A 227 -19.91 18.09 -19.49
C ILE A 227 -18.91 19.26 -19.31
N ASP A 228 -19.25 20.48 -19.73
CA ASP A 228 -18.31 21.61 -19.70
C ASP A 228 -17.98 22.09 -18.28
N ASN A 229 -18.94 22.03 -17.36
CA ASN A 229 -18.68 22.33 -15.94
C ASN A 229 -17.86 21.22 -15.27
N SER A 230 -17.92 19.99 -15.79
CA SER A 230 -17.17 18.84 -15.28
C SER A 230 -15.70 18.84 -15.72
N LYS A 231 -15.33 19.67 -16.71
CA LYS A 231 -13.96 19.82 -17.22
C LYS A 231 -13.11 20.79 -16.39
N LYS A 232 -13.75 21.63 -15.58
CA LYS A 232 -13.10 22.59 -14.67
C LYS A 232 -12.57 21.89 -13.43
#